data_AF-A0A093Z5A0-F1
#
_entry.id   AF-A0A093Z5A0-F1
#
_cell.length_a   1.000
_cell.length_b   1.000
_cell.length_c   1.000
_cell.angle_alpha   90.00
_cell.angle_beta   90.00
_cell.angle_gamma   90.00
#
_symmetry.space_group_name_H-M   'P 1'
#
loop_
_entity.id
_entity.type
_entity.pdbx_description
1 polymer ?
#
loop_
_entity_poly.entity_id
_entity_poly.type
_entity_poly.pdbx_seq_one_letter_code
_entity_poly.pdbx_strand_id
1 'polypeptide(L)'
;MKFTAATAAAVLAGSAEAFWRMECRGRSGLARIDPLVNPGVASAHAHTIFGSSGFTETSDSDDLLAGDCTSCAVKEDKSAYWTPPLYFKSAATGQYKIVEQMGGMLS
;
A
#
# COMPACT_ATOMS: atom_id res chain seq x y z
N MET A 1 -16.51 18.97 43.89
CA MET A 1 -15.07 18.67 43.70
C MET A 1 -14.86 17.32 42.98
N LYS A 2 -15.54 17.08 41.86
CA LYS A 2 -15.36 15.86 41.03
C LYS A 2 -15.16 16.18 39.55
N PHE A 3 -15.68 17.33 39.08
CA PHE A 3 -15.49 17.80 37.71
C PHE A 3 -14.11 18.43 37.45
N THR A 4 -13.43 18.94 38.48
CA THR A 4 -12.14 19.65 38.35
C THR A 4 -11.00 18.75 37.88
N ALA A 5 -11.00 17.47 38.30
CA ALA A 5 -9.95 16.52 37.92
C ALA A 5 -10.07 16.10 36.45
N ALA A 6 -11.30 15.93 35.93
CA ALA A 6 -11.53 15.56 34.54
C ALA A 6 -11.15 16.68 33.56
N THR A 7 -11.46 17.93 33.89
CA THR A 7 -11.05 19.09 33.07
C THR A 7 -9.54 19.26 33.06
N ALA A 8 -8.86 19.05 34.19
CA ALA A 8 -7.40 19.09 34.25
C ALA A 8 -6.74 17.99 33.41
N ALA A 9 -7.29 16.76 33.41
CA ALA A 9 -6.77 15.66 32.60
C ALA A 9 -6.93 15.91 31.08
N ALA A 10 -8.04 16.51 30.65
CA ALA A 10 -8.26 16.86 29.24
C ALA A 10 -7.31 17.97 28.75
N VAL A 11 -6.96 18.94 29.61
CA VAL A 11 -5.99 20.00 29.27
C VAL A 11 -4.56 19.45 29.16
N LEU A 12 -4.25 18.33 29.83
CA LEU A 12 -2.97 17.63 29.76
C LEU A 12 -2.92 16.57 28.65
N ALA A 13 -4.04 16.27 27.98
CA ALA A 13 -4.08 15.33 26.88
C ALA A 13 -3.52 15.99 25.61
N GLY A 14 -2.24 15.74 25.31
CA GLY A 14 -1.61 16.14 24.06
C GLY A 14 -2.14 15.37 22.85
N SER A 15 -1.83 15.85 21.64
CA SER A 15 -2.08 15.12 20.40
C SER A 15 -1.07 13.97 20.25
N ALA A 16 -1.55 12.77 19.94
CA ALA A 16 -0.68 11.68 19.51
C ALA A 16 -0.45 11.78 18.00
N GLU A 17 0.81 11.92 17.58
CA GLU A 17 1.19 11.72 16.18
C GLU A 17 1.52 10.26 15.93
N ALA A 18 0.52 9.50 15.48
CA ALA A 18 0.68 8.11 15.09
C ALA A 18 0.89 8.03 13.57
N PHE A 19 1.93 7.31 13.15
CA PHE A 19 2.08 6.88 11.77
C PHE A 19 1.97 5.35 11.72
N TRP A 20 1.48 4.85 10.59
CA TRP A 20 1.45 3.43 10.31
C TRP A 20 2.40 3.12 9.16
N ARG A 21 3.17 2.04 9.30
CA ARG A 21 4.21 1.62 8.36
C ARG A 21 4.11 0.12 8.18
N MET A 22 3.87 -0.30 6.95
CA MET A 22 3.95 -1.72 6.57
C MET A 22 5.18 -1.97 5.76
N GLU A 23 6.09 -2.75 6.34
CA GLU A 23 7.24 -3.25 5.62
C GLU A 23 6.77 -4.38 4.69
N CYS A 24 6.92 -4.18 3.39
CA CYS A 24 6.75 -5.25 2.42
C CYS A 24 8.07 -5.45 1.69
N ARG A 25 8.65 -6.65 1.82
CA ARG A 25 10.04 -6.96 1.44
C ARG A 25 10.29 -6.92 -0.07
N GLY A 26 9.22 -6.82 -0.86
CA GLY A 26 9.25 -6.73 -2.31
C GLY A 26 7.85 -6.60 -2.88
N ARG A 27 7.78 -6.18 -4.15
CA ARG A 27 6.50 -6.13 -4.86
C ARG A 27 6.02 -7.54 -5.21
N SER A 28 4.73 -7.78 -5.08
CA SER A 28 4.07 -8.99 -5.60
C SER A 28 3.78 -8.86 -7.10
N GLY A 29 3.67 -7.63 -7.63
CA GLY A 29 3.38 -7.42 -9.04
C GLY A 29 3.71 -6.02 -9.55
N LEU A 30 3.73 -5.90 -10.89
CA LEU A 30 3.76 -4.64 -11.63
C LEU A 30 2.81 -4.78 -12.82
N ALA A 31 1.65 -4.17 -12.75
CA ALA A 31 0.62 -4.34 -13.78
C ALA A 31 -0.35 -3.14 -13.81
N ARG A 32 -1.12 -3.04 -14.89
CA ARG A 32 -2.21 -2.04 -15.02
C ARG A 32 -3.50 -2.58 -14.40
N ILE A 33 -3.44 -2.85 -13.09
CA ILE A 33 -4.53 -3.46 -12.32
C ILE A 33 -4.99 -2.48 -11.25
N ASP A 34 -6.29 -2.21 -11.21
CA ASP A 34 -6.93 -1.41 -10.16
C ASP A 34 -8.35 -1.93 -9.91
N PRO A 35 -8.55 -2.85 -8.95
CA PRO A 35 -9.88 -3.42 -8.68
C PRO A 35 -10.86 -2.39 -8.09
N LEU A 36 -10.40 -1.23 -7.62
CA LEU A 36 -11.25 -0.20 -7.03
C LEU A 36 -11.75 0.80 -8.07
N VAL A 37 -10.89 1.24 -8.99
CA VAL A 37 -11.21 2.28 -9.99
C VAL A 37 -11.54 1.70 -11.37
N ASN A 38 -10.87 0.61 -11.76
CA ASN A 38 -10.99 -0.01 -13.09
C ASN A 38 -11.17 -1.54 -12.99
N PRO A 39 -12.23 -2.04 -12.34
CA PRO A 39 -12.41 -3.47 -12.11
C PRO A 39 -12.52 -4.25 -13.43
N GLY A 40 -11.72 -5.32 -13.56
CA GLY A 40 -11.74 -6.26 -14.69
C GLY A 40 -11.19 -5.69 -16.01
N VAL A 41 -10.60 -4.49 -15.99
CA VAL A 41 -10.04 -3.86 -17.19
C VAL A 41 -8.71 -3.18 -16.86
N ALA A 42 -7.88 -2.97 -17.88
CA ALA A 42 -6.58 -2.35 -17.68
C ALA A 42 -6.70 -0.88 -17.21
N SER A 43 -6.12 -0.56 -16.06
CA SER A 43 -6.13 0.79 -15.46
C SER A 43 -5.38 1.82 -16.32
N ALA A 44 -5.67 3.11 -16.16
CA ALA A 44 -5.06 4.17 -16.98
C ALA A 44 -3.52 4.26 -16.85
N HIS A 45 -2.95 3.78 -15.75
CA HIS A 45 -1.51 3.72 -15.49
C HIS A 45 -1.13 2.42 -14.76
N ALA A 46 0.14 2.04 -14.79
CA ALA A 46 0.62 0.86 -14.08
C ALA A 46 0.68 1.11 -12.57
N HIS A 47 0.65 0.02 -11.81
CA HIS A 47 0.84 0.00 -10.37
C HIS A 47 1.94 -0.98 -9.99
N THR A 48 2.80 -0.57 -9.05
CA THR A 48 3.56 -1.51 -8.22
C THR A 48 2.63 -2.01 -7.13
N ILE A 49 2.56 -3.33 -6.95
CA ILE A 49 1.61 -4.00 -6.08
C ILE A 49 2.37 -4.72 -4.95
N PHE A 50 1.83 -4.67 -3.74
CA PHE A 50 2.30 -5.34 -2.53
C PHE A 50 1.12 -5.97 -1.79
N GLY A 51 1.40 -6.91 -0.88
CA GLY A 51 0.39 -7.50 -0.01
C GLY A 51 -0.04 -8.88 -0.46
N SER A 52 -1.33 -9.19 -0.33
CA SER A 52 -1.88 -10.54 -0.52
C SER A 52 -1.67 -11.10 -1.93
N SER A 53 -1.46 -12.41 -2.01
CA SER A 53 -1.46 -13.16 -3.27
C SER A 53 -2.85 -13.31 -3.90
N GLY A 54 -3.91 -12.92 -3.19
CA GLY A 54 -5.29 -12.87 -3.71
C GLY A 54 -5.61 -11.61 -4.52
N PHE A 55 -4.66 -10.68 -4.68
CA PHE A 55 -4.89 -9.45 -5.45
C PHE A 55 -5.03 -9.75 -6.95
N THR A 56 -6.14 -9.30 -7.54
CA THR A 56 -6.45 -9.51 -8.97
C THR A 56 -7.14 -8.28 -9.57
N GLU A 57 -7.51 -8.34 -10.85
CA GLU A 57 -8.25 -7.29 -11.56
C GLU A 57 -9.63 -6.99 -10.97
N THR A 58 -10.18 -7.90 -10.18
CA THR A 58 -11.53 -7.78 -9.60
C THR A 58 -11.57 -8.13 -8.11
N SER A 59 -10.42 -8.30 -7.46
CA SER A 59 -10.36 -8.81 -6.08
C SER A 59 -11.08 -7.87 -5.11
N ASP A 60 -11.96 -8.43 -4.28
CA ASP A 60 -12.56 -7.75 -3.15
C ASP A 60 -11.90 -8.15 -1.82
N SER A 61 -12.54 -7.84 -0.68
CA SER A 61 -11.98 -8.16 0.63
C SER A 61 -11.88 -9.67 0.90
N ASP A 62 -12.85 -10.45 0.43
CA ASP A 62 -12.87 -11.90 0.66
C ASP A 62 -11.79 -12.58 -0.18
N ASP A 63 -11.60 -12.15 -1.43
CA ASP A 63 -10.52 -12.61 -2.29
C ASP A 63 -9.13 -12.33 -1.67
N LEU A 64 -8.94 -11.13 -1.13
CA LEU A 64 -7.70 -10.74 -0.48
C LEU A 64 -7.42 -11.61 0.75
N LEU A 65 -8.42 -11.81 1.62
CA LEU A 65 -8.31 -12.66 2.82
C LEU A 65 -8.09 -14.14 2.48
N ALA A 66 -8.63 -14.62 1.36
CA ALA A 66 -8.43 -15.97 0.87
C ALA A 66 -7.04 -16.24 0.26
N GLY A 67 -6.23 -15.19 0.03
CA GLY A 67 -4.88 -15.36 -0.52
C GLY A 67 -3.95 -16.15 0.40
N ASP A 68 -3.20 -17.11 -0.16
CA ASP A 68 -2.30 -17.99 0.59
C ASP A 68 -1.14 -17.27 1.28
N CYS A 69 -0.55 -16.24 0.65
CA CYS A 69 0.61 -15.53 1.19
C CYS A 69 0.47 -13.99 1.10
N THR A 70 1.46 -13.27 1.62
CA THR A 70 1.57 -11.81 1.54
C THR A 70 3.03 -11.41 1.41
N SER A 71 3.32 -10.38 0.60
CA SER A 71 4.67 -9.83 0.47
C SER A 71 5.10 -8.99 1.68
N CYS A 72 4.17 -8.71 2.60
CA CYS A 72 4.39 -7.90 3.79
C CYS A 72 4.96 -8.71 4.97
N ALA A 73 5.55 -8.00 5.93
CA ALA A 73 6.23 -8.59 7.08
C ALA A 73 5.24 -9.27 8.04
N VAL A 74 4.11 -8.63 8.32
CA VAL A 74 2.99 -9.20 9.07
C VAL A 74 2.23 -10.15 8.16
N LYS A 75 2.21 -11.45 8.49
CA LYS A 75 1.68 -12.49 7.59
C LYS A 75 0.16 -12.60 7.60
N GLU A 76 -0.44 -12.14 8.69
CA GLU A 76 -1.87 -12.01 8.90
C GLU A 76 -2.45 -10.83 8.11
N ASP A 77 -1.62 -9.86 7.71
CA ASP A 77 -2.07 -8.75 6.87
C ASP A 77 -2.15 -9.19 5.41
N LYS A 78 -3.40 -9.32 4.96
CA LYS A 78 -3.78 -9.69 3.60
C LYS A 78 -4.34 -8.51 2.80
N SER A 79 -4.16 -7.28 3.28
CA SER A 79 -4.50 -6.09 2.50
C SER A 79 -3.69 -6.06 1.21
N ALA A 80 -4.19 -5.34 0.21
CA ALA A 80 -3.42 -4.99 -0.98
C ALA A 80 -3.00 -3.51 -0.91
N TYR A 81 -1.75 -3.25 -1.26
CA TYR A 81 -1.20 -1.90 -1.37
C TYR A 81 -0.66 -1.73 -2.78
N TRP A 82 -1.10 -0.69 -3.48
CA TRP A 82 -0.61 -0.43 -4.82
C TRP A 82 -0.40 1.05 -5.06
N THR A 83 0.69 1.38 -5.74
CA THR A 83 1.11 2.76 -5.99
C THR A 83 1.64 2.92 -7.42
N PRO A 84 1.58 4.12 -8.02
CA PRO A 84 2.20 4.34 -9.32
C PRO A 84 3.72 4.09 -9.27
N PRO A 85 4.28 3.29 -10.19
CA PRO A 85 5.71 3.05 -10.27
C PRO A 85 6.42 4.29 -10.83
N LEU A 86 7.64 4.54 -10.34
CA LEU A 86 8.49 5.60 -10.87
C LEU A 86 9.17 5.15 -12.17
N TYR A 87 9.14 6.01 -13.19
CA TYR A 87 9.87 5.81 -14.44
C TYR A 87 10.93 6.89 -14.65
N PHE A 88 12.10 6.49 -15.10
CA PHE A 88 13.11 7.38 -15.62
C PHE A 88 12.94 7.56 -17.13
N LYS A 89 12.87 8.81 -17.59
CA LYS A 89 12.89 9.13 -19.02
C LYS A 89 14.30 9.51 -19.46
N SER A 90 14.85 8.77 -20.41
CA SER A 90 16.14 9.09 -21.03
C SER A 90 16.03 10.37 -21.86
N ALA A 91 16.84 11.38 -21.55
CA ALA A 91 16.92 12.60 -22.36
C ALA A 91 17.49 12.35 -23.77
N ALA A 92 18.36 11.34 -23.93
CA ALA A 92 19.00 11.03 -25.20
C ALA A 92 18.10 10.22 -26.15
N THR A 93 17.29 9.30 -25.62
CA THR A 93 16.47 8.38 -26.44
C THR A 93 14.97 8.63 -26.32
N GLY A 94 14.53 9.45 -25.37
CA GLY A 94 13.11 9.68 -25.07
C GLY A 94 12.39 8.49 -24.43
N GLN A 95 13.04 7.33 -24.29
CA GLN A 95 12.46 6.10 -23.76
C GLN A 95 12.30 6.15 -22.24
N TYR A 96 11.29 5.44 -21.75
CA TYR A 96 11.01 5.27 -20.33
C TYR A 96 11.51 3.91 -19.85
N LYS A 97 12.24 3.89 -18.73
CA LYS A 97 12.59 2.67 -18.01
C LYS A 97 12.05 2.75 -16.59
N ILE A 98 11.53 1.64 -16.07
CA ILE A 98 11.11 1.61 -14.67
C ILE A 98 12.33 1.79 -13.76
N VAL A 99 12.17 2.58 -12.70
CA VAL A 99 13.17 2.67 -11.63
C VAL A 99 13.06 1.40 -10.79
N GLU A 100 14.19 0.73 -10.61
CA GLU A 100 14.23 -0.51 -9.84
C GLU A 100 13.85 -0.23 -8.38
N GLN A 101 12.92 -1.02 -7.87
CA GLN A 101 12.39 -0.92 -6.51
C GLN A 101 13.07 -1.99 -5.67
N MET A 102 14.19 -1.64 -5.05
CA MET A 102 14.89 -2.50 -4.10
C MET A 102 14.21 -2.41 -2.75
N GLY A 103 14.04 -3.53 -2.02
CA GLY A 103 13.53 -3.59 -0.65
C GLY A 103 12.04 -3.27 -0.42
N GLY A 104 11.29 -2.91 -1.47
CA GLY A 104 9.83 -2.76 -1.44
C GLY A 104 9.32 -1.50 -0.72
N MET A 105 8.15 -1.60 -0.07
CA MET A 105 7.56 -0.45 0.65
C MET A 105 8.34 -0.28 1.95
N LEU A 106 9.18 0.77 2.02
CA LEU A 106 10.06 1.19 3.14
C LEU A 106 11.54 0.75 3.12
N SER A 107 12.07 0.37 1.95
CA SER A 107 13.50 0.10 1.74
C SER A 107 14.42 1.29 1.99
#